data_AF-A0A7Z0S4J2-F1
#
_entry.id   AF-A0A7Z0S4J2-F1
#
_cell.length_a   1.000
_cell.length_b   1.000
_cell.length_c   1.000
_cell.angle_alpha   90.00
_cell.angle_beta   90.00
_cell.angle_gamma   90.00
#
_symmetry.space_group_name_H-M   'P 1'
#
loop_
_entity.id
_entity.type
_entity.pdbx_description
1 polymer ?
#
loop_
_entity_poly.entity_id
_entity_poly.type
_entity_poly.pdbx_seq_one_letter_code
_entity_poly.pdbx_strand_id
1 'polypeptide(L)' 'MIVEKEKKKESKFYPRIRCTEEVYNRIAEIADECDLTLNAVISSLLEYALAHSRVETKQKVVEESRLIIGEES' A
#
# COMPACT_ATOMS: atom_id res chain seq x y z
N MET A 1 42.57 11.77 -4.39
CA MET A 1 41.88 11.15 -3.25
C MET A 1 40.48 10.77 -3.70
N ILE A 2 40.21 9.47 -3.81
CA ILE A 2 38.85 8.96 -4.03
C ILE A 2 38.25 8.85 -2.63
N VAL A 3 37.19 9.60 -2.36
CA VAL A 3 36.47 9.50 -1.09
C VAL A 3 35.47 8.36 -1.25
N GLU A 4 35.81 7.18 -0.73
CA GLU A 4 34.86 6.08 -0.59
C GLU A 4 33.77 6.51 0.40
N LYS A 5 32.59 6.83 -0.14
CA LYS A 5 31.43 7.17 0.66
C LYS A 5 30.90 5.87 1.25
N GLU A 6 31.14 5.63 2.54
CA GLU A 6 30.58 4.49 3.26
C GLU A 6 29.06 4.42 3.01
N LYS A 7 28.60 3.33 2.36
CA LYS A 7 27.17 3.04 2.21
C LYS A 7 26.62 2.76 3.61
N LYS A 8 25.98 3.76 4.23
CA LYS A 8 25.12 3.58 5.39
C LYS A 8 24.19 2.40 5.11
N LYS A 9 24.30 1.32 5.89
CA LYS A 9 23.35 0.20 5.86
C LYS A 9 21.95 0.79 6.02
N GLU A 10 21.14 0.77 4.96
CA GLU A 10 19.72 1.09 5.04
C GLU A 10 19.12 0.17 6.12
N SER A 11 18.63 0.78 7.19
CA SER A 11 17.90 0.04 8.21
C SER A 11 16.70 -0.58 7.51
N LYS A 12 16.62 -1.92 7.49
CA LYS A 12 15.49 -2.64 6.90
C LYS A 12 14.20 -2.13 7.55
N PHE A 13 13.48 -1.26 6.85
CA PHE A 13 12.19 -0.75 7.28
C PHE A 13 11.17 -1.83 6.99
N TYR A 14 10.74 -2.54 8.04
CA TYR A 14 9.64 -3.49 7.92
C TYR A 14 8.34 -2.71 8.13
N PRO A 15 7.46 -2.62 7.12
CA PRO A 15 6.17 -1.96 7.29
C PRO A 15 5.36 -2.70 8.37
N ARG A 16 4.90 -1.96 9.38
CA ARG A 16 4.05 -2.51 10.42
C ARG A 16 2.60 -2.42 9.98
N ILE A 17 2.00 -3.58 9.68
CA ILE A 17 0.57 -3.69 9.39
C ILE A 17 -0.15 -3.76 10.73
N ARG A 18 -1.04 -2.79 11.02
CA ARG A 18 -1.93 -2.85 12.17
C ARG A 18 -3.25 -3.48 11.73
N CYS A 19 -3.73 -4.44 12.50
CA CYS A 19 -5.02 -5.08 12.31
C CYS A 19 -5.72 -5.25 13.66
N THR A 20 -7.01 -5.59 13.64
CA THR A 20 -7.74 -5.97 14.85
C THR A 20 -7.23 -7.32 15.36
N GLU A 21 -7.41 -7.57 16.65
CA GLU A 21 -7.03 -8.85 17.28
C GLU A 21 -7.73 -10.04 16.61
N GLU A 22 -9.02 -9.91 16.29
CA GLU A 22 -9.78 -10.93 15.56
C GLU A 22 -9.14 -11.29 14.22
N VAL A 23 -8.72 -10.30 13.43
CA VAL A 23 -8.07 -10.53 12.14
C VAL A 23 -6.70 -11.18 12.33
N TYR A 24 -5.93 -10.74 13.33
CA TYR A 24 -4.66 -11.35 13.66
C TYR A 24 -4.80 -12.84 14.00
N ASN A 25 -5.75 -13.18 14.88
CA ASN A 25 -5.98 -14.56 15.32
C ASN A 25 -6.36 -15.46 14.14
N ARG A 26 -7.23 -15.00 13.24
CA ARG A 26 -7.60 -15.76 12.03
C ARG A 26 -6.41 -15.98 11.09
N ILE A 27 -5.54 -14.98 10.93
CA ILE A 27 -4.31 -15.14 10.13
C ILE A 27 -3.36 -16.14 10.80
N ALA A 28 -3.26 -16.10 12.14
CA ALA A 28 -2.43 -17.03 12.90
C ALA A 28 -2.94 -18.47 12.83
N GLU A 29 -4.26 -18.69 12.92
CA GLU A 29 -4.89 -20.00 12.74
C GLU A 29 -4.58 -20.57 11.36
N ILE A 30 -4.75 -19.78 10.29
CA ILE A 30 -4.43 -20.21 8.92
C ILE A 30 -2.94 -20.55 8.77
N ALA A 31 -2.06 -19.77 9.39
CA ALA A 31 -0.62 -20.00 9.36
C ALA A 31 -0.25 -21.33 10.05
N ASP A 32 -0.87 -21.62 11.19
CA ASP A 32 -0.67 -22.87 11.94
C ASP A 32 -1.21 -24.08 11.18
N GLU A 33 -2.43 -23.99 10.64
CA GLU A 33 -3.06 -25.05 9.85
C GLU A 33 -2.27 -25.41 8.58
N CYS A 34 -1.61 -24.43 7.97
CA CYS A 34 -0.87 -24.60 6.72
C CYS A 34 0.64 -24.84 6.90
N ASP A 35 1.15 -24.85 8.14
CA ASP A 35 2.59 -24.83 8.44
C ASP A 35 3.35 -23.71 7.70
N LEU A 36 2.79 -22.50 7.72
CA LEU A 36 3.31 -21.31 7.06
C LEU A 36 3.65 -20.21 8.06
N THR A 37 4.52 -19.28 7.65
CA THR A 37 4.73 -18.06 8.43
C THR A 37 3.59 -17.07 8.21
N LEU A 38 3.28 -16.25 9.22
CA LEU A 38 2.29 -15.16 9.09
C LEU A 38 2.53 -14.29 7.84
N ASN A 39 3.79 -13.98 7.54
CA ASN A 39 4.15 -13.21 6.35
C ASN A 39 3.78 -13.93 5.05
N ALA A 40 4.02 -15.24 4.96
CA ALA A 40 3.68 -16.03 3.77
C ALA A 40 2.17 -16.06 3.54
N VAL A 41 1.38 -16.20 4.62
CA VAL A 41 -0.09 -16.14 4.54
C VAL A 41 -0.55 -14.76 4.07
N ILE A 42 -0.06 -13.69 4.69
CA ILE A 42 -0.43 -12.31 4.33
C ILE A 42 -0.07 -12.00 2.87
N SER A 43 1.12 -12.40 2.42
CA SER A 43 1.55 -12.24 1.03
C SER A 43 0.62 -12.98 0.07
N SER A 44 0.28 -14.23 0.35
CA SER A 44 -0.60 -15.04 -0.50
C SER A 44 -2.02 -14.46 -0.58
N LEU A 45 -2.55 -14.00 0.56
CA LEU A 45 -3.86 -13.33 0.62
C LEU A 45 -3.86 -12.02 -0.18
N LEU A 46 -2.77 -11.25 -0.09
CA LEU A 46 -2.61 -10.01 -0.86
C LEU A 46 -2.54 -10.30 -2.37
N GLU A 47 -1.75 -11.29 -2.78
CA GLU A 47 -1.65 -11.71 -4.18
C GLU A 47 -3.01 -12.15 -4.74
N TYR A 48 -3.75 -12.96 -3.97
CA TYR A 48 -5.11 -13.35 -4.33
C TYR A 48 -6.03 -12.14 -4.48
N ALA A 49 -6.05 -11.23 -3.49
CA ALA A 49 -6.87 -10.03 -3.54
C ALA A 49 -6.55 -9.16 -4.76
N LEU A 50 -5.27 -9.00 -5.10
CA LEU A 50 -4.83 -8.24 -6.27
C LEU A 50 -5.26 -8.90 -7.58
N ALA A 51 -5.09 -10.23 -7.71
CA ALA A 51 -5.49 -10.98 -8.89
C ALA A 51 -7.00 -10.92 -9.18
N HIS A 52 -7.82 -10.77 -8.13
CA HIS A 52 -9.28 -10.65 -8.22
C HIS A 52 -9.79 -9.21 -8.14
N SER A 53 -8.90 -8.22 -8.03
CA SER A 53 -9.28 -6.81 -8.03
C SER A 53 -9.38 -6.26 -9.45
N ARG A 54 -10.34 -5.36 -9.69
CA ARG A 54 -10.43 -4.59 -10.93
C ARG A 54 -10.34 -3.12 -10.60
N VAL A 55 -9.44 -2.40 -11.27
CA VAL A 55 -9.42 -0.94 -11.21
C VAL A 55 -10.60 -0.42 -12.04
N GLU A 56 -11.54 0.25 -11.36
CA GLU A 56 -12.57 1.02 -12.04
C GLU A 56 -12.11 2.47 -12.17
N THR A 57 -11.89 2.91 -13.41
CA THR A 57 -11.58 4.30 -13.71
C THR A 57 -12.83 5.00 -14.25
N LYS A 58 -13.27 6.06 -13.57
CA LYS A 58 -14.34 6.94 -14.06
C LYS A 58 -13.75 8.30 -14.41
N GLN A 59 -13.92 8.73 -15.65
CA GLN A 59 -13.62 10.11 -16.04
C GLN A 59 -14.78 11.01 -15.60
N LYS A 60 -14.49 12.02 -14.80
CA LYS A 60 -15.43 13.07 -14.41
C LYS A 60 -14.97 14.36 -15.05
N VAL A 61 -15.81 14.94 -15.91
CA VAL A 61 -15.63 16.31 -16.39
C VAL A 61 -15.99 17.24 -15.25
N VAL A 62 -15.05 18.08 -14.82
CA VAL A 62 -15.27 19.14 -13.83
C VAL A 62 -15.29 20.45 -14.58
N GLU A 63 -16.43 21.13 -14.57
CA GLU A 63 -16.55 22.48 -15.11
C GLU A 63 -16.09 23.46 -14.03
N GLU A 64 -15.00 24.19 -14.29
CA GLU A 64 -14.50 25.26 -13.43
C GLU A 64 -14.89 26.59 -14.05
N SER A 65 -15.80 27.31 -13.40
CA SER A 65 -16.16 28.67 -13.78
C SER A 65 -15.56 29.66 -12.79
N ARG A 66 -14.83 30.66 -13.30
CA ARG A 66 -14.30 31.76 -12.49
C ARG A 66 -14.91 33.07 -12.99
N LEU A 67 -15.55 33.80 -12.07
CA LEU A 67 -15.97 35.18 -12.31
C LEU A 67 -14.76 36.10 -12.15
N ILE A 68 -14.40 36.81 -13.22
CA ILE A 68 -13.40 37.89 -13.18
C ILE A 68 -14.18 39.20 -13.36
N ILE A 69 -14.09 40.08 -12.36
CA ILE A 69 -14.69 41.42 -12.41
C ILE A 69 -13.55 42.43 -12.52
N GLY A 70 -13.50 43.14 -13.65
CA GLY A 70 -12.54 44.21 -13.91
C GLY A 70 -11.25 43.74 -14.60
N GLU A 71 -11.27 43.72 -15.93
CA GLU A 71 -10.17 44.06 -16.84
C GLU A 71 -10.72 43.93 -18.28
N GLU A 72 -11.56 44.88 -18.67
CA GLU A 72 -11.77 45.22 -20.08
C GLU A 72 -11.57 46.73 -20.19
N SER A 73 -10.81 47.12 -21.20
CA SER A 73 -10.18 48.43 -21.42
C SER A 73 -11.12 49.63 -21.39
#